data_AF-A0A933U1D2-F1
#
_entry.id   AF-A0A933U1D2-F1
#
_cell.length_a   1.000
_cell.length_b   1.000
_cell.length_c   1.000
_cell.angle_alpha   90.00
_cell.angle_beta   90.00
_cell.angle_gamma   90.00
#
_symmetry.space_group_name_H-M   'P 1'
#
loop_
_entity.id
_entity.type
_entity.pdbx_description
1 polymer ?
#
loop_
_entity_poly.entity_id
_entity_poly.type
_entity_poly.pdbx_seq_one_letter_code
_entity_poly.pdbx_strand_id
1 'polypeptide(L)'
;MKKPDIDEIMQNIKAKYGSLEEPRFDFVLSERNRGNVIFQLQAFCSENGYSIQNLSYGDDEMCFSYWITLGNIRYILELSMIGPYVFLIKHDEKENKFTLITTSLDAINEFEKKLVELLKDLVLMDKEILLAPVKLKLFVTAPERTMIYHALFSDNDIIPL
;
A
#
# COMPACT_ATOMS: atom_id res chain seq x y z
N MET A 1 14.73 3.92 6.23
CA MET A 1 13.50 3.09 6.29
C MET A 1 13.83 1.72 6.85
N LYS A 2 12.91 1.15 7.62
CA LYS A 2 13.02 -0.22 8.14
C LYS A 2 12.74 -1.21 7.00
N LYS A 3 13.52 -2.30 6.92
CA LYS A 3 13.24 -3.40 5.99
C LYS A 3 12.01 -4.18 6.49
N PRO A 4 11.12 -4.66 5.61
CA PRO A 4 9.98 -5.45 6.05
C PRO A 4 10.47 -6.83 6.54
N ASP A 5 9.82 -7.34 7.57
CA ASP A 5 10.06 -8.67 8.14
C ASP A 5 8.75 -9.46 8.08
N ILE A 6 8.78 -10.60 7.38
CA ILE A 6 7.61 -11.44 7.14
C ILE A 6 6.98 -11.88 8.46
N ASP A 7 7.77 -12.23 9.47
CA ASP A 7 7.23 -12.73 10.74
C ASP A 7 6.49 -11.63 11.50
N GLU A 8 7.05 -10.41 11.53
CA GLU A 8 6.39 -9.23 12.10
C GLU A 8 5.10 -8.88 11.35
N ILE A 9 5.13 -8.95 10.01
CA ILE A 9 3.94 -8.72 9.18
C ILE A 9 2.85 -9.73 9.50
N MET A 10 3.19 -11.02 9.55
CA MET A 10 2.24 -12.08 9.85
C MET A 10 1.65 -11.96 11.26
N GLN A 11 2.45 -11.52 12.23
CA GLN A 11 1.96 -11.22 13.57
C GLN A 11 0.96 -10.06 13.56
N ASN A 12 1.26 -8.98 12.85
CA ASN A 12 0.38 -7.82 12.74
C ASN A 12 -0.94 -8.16 12.01
N ILE A 13 -0.88 -8.94 10.93
CA ILE A 13 -2.07 -9.46 10.23
C ILE A 13 -2.93 -10.25 11.20
N LYS A 14 -2.36 -11.26 11.88
CA LYS A 14 -3.11 -12.10 12.83
C LYS A 14 -3.69 -11.27 13.99
N ALA A 15 -2.94 -10.32 14.52
CA ALA A 15 -3.39 -9.48 15.61
C ALA A 15 -4.58 -8.60 15.20
N LYS A 16 -4.55 -8.06 13.97
CA LYS A 16 -5.59 -7.14 13.48
C LYS A 16 -6.86 -7.88 13.07
N TYR A 17 -6.75 -8.99 12.35
CA TYR A 17 -7.89 -9.81 11.94
C TYR A 17 -8.43 -10.72 13.05
N GLY A 18 -7.61 -11.09 14.02
CA GLY A 18 -7.92 -12.05 15.08
C GLY A 18 -7.82 -13.51 14.64
N SER A 19 -8.40 -13.86 13.49
CA SER A 19 -8.34 -15.21 12.90
C SER A 19 -8.12 -15.11 11.39
N LEU A 20 -7.38 -16.07 10.82
CA LEU A 20 -7.18 -16.15 9.37
C LEU A 20 -8.32 -16.89 8.66
N GLU A 21 -9.01 -17.79 9.37
CA GLU A 21 -10.15 -18.56 8.83
C GLU A 21 -11.48 -17.84 9.03
N GLU A 22 -11.58 -17.02 10.08
CA GLU A 22 -12.75 -16.21 10.43
C GLU A 22 -12.33 -14.76 10.74
N PRO A 23 -11.79 -14.03 9.75
CA PRO A 23 -11.27 -12.70 10.00
C PRO A 23 -12.35 -11.69 10.35
N ARG A 24 -11.99 -10.76 11.23
CA ARG A 24 -12.81 -9.59 11.57
C ARG A 24 -12.25 -8.36 10.87
N PHE A 25 -13.15 -7.53 10.33
CA PHE A 25 -12.81 -6.33 9.56
C PHE A 25 -13.18 -5.03 10.28
N ASP A 26 -13.63 -5.12 11.54
CA ASP A 26 -14.09 -3.97 12.35
C ASP A 26 -13.02 -2.86 12.48
N PHE A 27 -11.74 -3.22 12.30
CA PHE A 27 -10.64 -2.28 12.35
C PHE A 27 -10.68 -1.24 11.23
N VAL A 28 -11.23 -1.56 10.06
CA VAL A 28 -11.28 -0.65 8.89
C VAL A 28 -12.00 0.65 9.27
N LEU A 29 -13.13 0.52 9.97
CA LEU A 29 -13.91 1.66 10.46
C LEU A 29 -13.13 2.50 11.48
N SER A 30 -12.33 1.85 12.34
CA SER A 30 -11.56 2.53 13.39
C SER A 30 -10.33 3.28 12.86
N GLU A 31 -9.72 2.79 11.78
CA GLU A 31 -8.48 3.34 11.22
C GLU A 31 -8.74 4.51 10.26
N ARG A 32 -9.96 4.63 9.71
CA ARG A 32 -10.38 5.70 8.78
C ARG A 32 -10.00 7.12 9.23
N ASN A 33 -9.93 7.36 10.54
CA ASN A 33 -9.68 8.68 11.12
C ASN A 33 -8.20 9.00 11.39
N ARG A 34 -7.24 8.12 11.07
CA ARG A 34 -5.81 8.26 11.47
C ARG A 34 -4.91 9.08 10.52
N GLY A 35 -5.47 9.80 9.55
CA GLY A 35 -4.78 10.34 8.35
C GLY A 35 -3.71 11.44 8.50
N ASN A 36 -2.69 11.31 9.35
CA ASN A 36 -1.63 12.33 9.48
C ASN A 36 -0.64 12.38 8.30
N VAL A 37 -0.23 11.24 7.74
CA VAL A 37 0.75 11.18 6.63
C VAL A 37 0.20 11.82 5.35
N ILE A 38 -1.12 11.76 5.16
CA ILE A 38 -1.80 12.27 3.97
C ILE A 38 -1.77 13.79 3.89
N PHE A 39 -1.84 14.49 5.01
CA PHE A 39 -1.76 15.95 5.00
C PHE A 39 -0.40 16.44 4.47
N GLN A 40 0.70 15.80 4.87
CA GLN A 40 2.03 16.16 4.39
C GLN A 40 2.18 15.87 2.89
N LEU A 41 1.65 14.73 2.44
CA LEU A 41 1.66 14.37 1.02
C LEU A 41 0.82 15.33 0.17
N GLN A 42 -0.37 15.71 0.65
CA GLN A 42 -1.25 16.67 -0.01
C GLN A 42 -0.61 18.06 -0.09
N ALA A 43 0.02 18.53 0.99
CA ALA A 43 0.75 19.79 1.00
C ALA A 43 1.89 19.78 -0.02
N PHE A 44 2.72 18.73 -0.02
CA PHE A 44 3.81 18.56 -0.98
C PHE A 44 3.30 18.56 -2.44
N CYS A 45 2.22 17.83 -2.73
CA CYS A 45 1.63 17.80 -4.08
C CYS A 45 1.13 19.18 -4.49
N SER A 46 0.40 19.87 -3.60
CA SER A 46 -0.13 21.21 -3.86
C SER A 46 0.97 22.24 -4.13
N GLU A 47 2.06 22.23 -3.35
CA GLU A 47 3.19 23.17 -3.48
C GLU A 47 3.94 22.99 -4.81
N ASN A 48 3.91 21.80 -5.39
CA ASN A 48 4.63 21.47 -6.63
C ASN A 48 3.70 21.36 -7.86
N GLY A 49 2.41 21.68 -7.72
CA GLY A 49 1.44 21.64 -8.81
C GLY A 49 1.08 20.22 -9.27
N TYR A 50 1.24 19.23 -8.40
CA TYR A 50 0.86 17.83 -8.66
C TYR A 50 -0.57 17.56 -8.22
N SER A 51 -1.28 16.72 -8.98
CA SER A 51 -2.61 16.28 -8.58
C SER A 51 -2.52 15.07 -7.66
N ILE A 52 -3.26 15.08 -6.56
CA ILE A 52 -3.45 13.93 -5.69
C ILE A 52 -4.95 13.65 -5.52
N GLN A 53 -5.35 12.41 -5.77
CA GLN A 53 -6.72 11.93 -5.65
C GLN A 53 -6.78 10.79 -4.66
N ASN A 54 -7.72 10.86 -3.71
CA ASN A 54 -8.07 9.73 -2.86
C ASN A 54 -8.97 8.78 -3.65
N LEU A 55 -8.60 7.51 -3.66
CA LEU A 55 -9.30 6.43 -4.33
C LEU A 55 -9.94 5.44 -3.38
N SER A 56 -9.90 5.68 -2.07
CA SER A 56 -10.48 4.71 -1.17
C SER A 56 -11.99 4.61 -1.34
N TYR A 57 -12.46 3.44 -1.80
CA TYR A 57 -13.87 3.18 -2.07
C TYR A 57 -14.45 2.24 -1.01
N GLY A 58 -15.38 2.77 -0.22
CA GLY A 58 -16.22 1.96 0.68
C GLY A 58 -15.52 1.50 1.96
N ASP A 59 -16.17 0.55 2.64
CA ASP A 59 -15.75 0.03 3.94
C ASP A 59 -15.01 -1.33 3.83
N ASP A 60 -14.80 -1.80 2.59
CA ASP A 60 -14.22 -3.11 2.27
C ASP A 60 -12.75 -3.03 1.83
N GLU A 61 -12.07 -1.90 2.05
CA GLU A 61 -10.65 -1.72 1.74
C GLU A 61 -9.78 -1.80 2.99
N MET A 62 -8.66 -2.51 2.89
CA MET A 62 -7.70 -2.68 3.98
C MET A 62 -6.59 -1.63 3.97
N CYS A 63 -6.70 -0.64 3.08
CA CYS A 63 -5.73 0.44 2.93
C CYS A 63 -6.39 1.77 2.56
N PHE A 64 -5.62 2.84 2.68
CA PHE A 64 -5.92 4.10 2.00
C PHE A 64 -5.19 4.14 0.66
N SER A 65 -5.91 4.34 -0.45
CA SER A 65 -5.34 4.36 -1.80
C SER A 65 -5.36 5.76 -2.40
N TYR A 66 -4.25 6.16 -3.00
CA TYR A 66 -4.08 7.47 -3.61
C TYR A 66 -3.45 7.37 -4.99
N TRP A 67 -3.93 8.21 -5.90
CA TRP A 67 -3.23 8.51 -7.15
C TRP A 67 -2.54 9.85 -7.07
N ILE A 68 -1.27 9.88 -7.45
CA ILE A 68 -0.49 11.10 -7.61
C ILE A 68 -0.07 11.20 -9.08
N THR A 69 -0.46 12.28 -9.76
CA THR A 69 -0.26 12.42 -11.21
C THR A 69 0.75 13.52 -11.53
N LEU A 70 1.80 13.16 -12.27
CA LEU A 70 2.85 14.03 -12.81
C LEU A 70 2.97 13.82 -14.32
N GLY A 71 2.26 14.63 -15.11
CA GLY A 71 2.21 14.46 -16.56
C GLY A 71 1.68 13.08 -16.94
N ASN A 72 2.47 12.28 -17.66
CA ASN A 72 2.12 10.91 -18.08
C ASN A 72 2.52 9.83 -17.06
N ILE A 73 3.08 10.24 -15.91
CA ILE A 73 3.44 9.31 -14.84
C ILE A 73 2.38 9.42 -13.75
N ARG A 74 1.88 8.27 -13.33
CA ARG A 74 0.96 8.14 -12.20
C ARG A 74 1.61 7.27 -11.13
N TYR A 75 1.53 7.71 -9.88
CA TYR A 75 1.95 6.92 -8.74
C TYR A 75 0.71 6.44 -7.99
N ILE A 76 0.67 5.15 -7.70
CA ILE A 76 -0.37 4.52 -6.88
C ILE A 76 0.26 4.26 -5.52
N LEU A 77 -0.25 4.94 -4.50
CA LEU A 77 0.21 4.82 -3.12
C LEU A 77 -0.89 4.17 -2.29
N GLU A 78 -0.58 3.05 -1.66
CA GLU A 78 -1.48 2.36 -0.75
C GLU A 78 -0.86 2.30 0.66
N LEU A 79 -1.60 2.78 1.65
CA LEU A 79 -1.20 2.80 3.06
C LEU A 79 -2.05 1.80 3.84
N SER A 80 -1.44 0.74 4.37
CA SER A 80 -2.19 -0.31 5.08
C SER A 80 -2.83 0.20 6.37
N MET A 81 -4.03 -0.29 6.69
CA MET A 81 -4.69 -0.07 7.98
C MET A 81 -4.26 -1.09 9.06
N ILE A 82 -3.48 -2.11 8.69
CA ILE A 82 -3.07 -3.23 9.58
C ILE A 82 -1.71 -2.98 10.23
N GLY A 83 -0.92 -2.05 9.70
CA GLY A 83 0.39 -1.70 10.22
C GLY A 83 1.02 -0.57 9.41
N PRO A 84 2.29 -0.22 9.68
CA PRO A 84 2.97 0.89 9.02
C PRO A 84 3.45 0.51 7.61
N TYR A 85 2.66 -0.24 6.84
CA TYR A 85 3.08 -0.80 5.55
C TYR A 85 2.61 0.06 4.39
N VAL A 86 3.48 0.19 3.40
CA VAL A 86 3.24 1.00 2.22
C VAL A 86 3.55 0.23 0.97
N PHE A 87 2.65 0.34 0.01
CA PHE A 87 2.87 -0.12 -1.34
C PHE A 87 2.87 1.09 -2.27
N LEU A 88 3.88 1.17 -3.13
CA LEU A 88 4.06 2.28 -4.06
C LEU A 88 4.40 1.76 -5.45
N ILE A 89 3.52 2.03 -6.41
CA ILE A 89 3.73 1.71 -7.81
C ILE A 89 3.85 2.98 -8.62
N LYS A 90 4.76 2.95 -9.57
CA LYS A 90 4.81 3.89 -10.68
C LYS A 90 4.14 3.26 -11.91
N HIS A 91 3.22 3.97 -12.52
CA HIS A 91 2.62 3.66 -13.81
C HIS A 91 3.04 4.73 -14.83
N ASP A 92 3.77 4.32 -15.85
CA ASP A 92 4.05 5.13 -17.03
C ASP A 92 2.92 4.89 -18.04
N GLU A 93 2.01 5.86 -18.19
CA GLU A 93 0.83 5.74 -19.05
C GLU A 93 1.19 5.66 -20.53
N LYS A 94 2.33 6.25 -20.93
CA LYS A 94 2.77 6.26 -22.33
C LYS A 94 3.25 4.87 -22.75
N GLU A 95 4.01 4.22 -21.88
CA GLU A 95 4.57 2.88 -22.12
C GLU A 95 3.66 1.77 -21.59
N ASN A 96 2.54 2.12 -20.94
CA ASN A 96 1.65 1.22 -20.20
C ASN A 96 2.42 0.27 -19.26
N LYS A 97 3.40 0.83 -18.54
CA LYS A 97 4.36 0.06 -17.73
C LYS A 97 4.18 0.35 -16.24
N PHE A 98 4.00 -0.72 -15.47
CA PHE A 98 3.99 -0.67 -14.01
C PHE A 98 5.37 -1.01 -13.45
N THR A 99 5.79 -0.30 -12.40
CA THR A 99 7.07 -0.52 -11.72
C THR A 99 6.86 -0.34 -10.23
N LEU A 100 7.09 -1.41 -9.47
CA LEU A 100 7.12 -1.34 -8.01
C LEU A 100 8.29 -0.47 -7.57
N ILE A 101 8.00 0.52 -6.73
CA ILE A 101 9.02 1.34 -6.08
C ILE A 101 9.40 0.66 -4.76
N THR A 102 10.64 0.23 -4.63
CA THR A 102 11.20 -0.36 -3.41
C THR A 102 12.36 0.48 -2.88
N THR A 103 12.86 0.16 -1.68
CA THR A 103 14.05 0.81 -1.11
C THR A 103 15.34 0.52 -1.87
N SER A 104 15.35 -0.45 -2.79
CA SER A 104 16.54 -0.97 -3.46
C SER A 104 16.70 -0.49 -4.90
N LEU A 105 16.01 0.57 -5.32
CA LEU A 105 16.09 1.06 -6.70
C LEU A 105 17.25 2.05 -6.90
N ASP A 106 18.11 1.73 -7.87
CA ASP A 106 19.30 2.51 -8.27
C ASP A 106 18.99 3.73 -9.17
N ALA A 107 17.73 4.10 -9.38
CA ALA A 107 17.36 5.22 -10.27
C ALA A 107 16.09 5.96 -9.85
N ILE A 108 16.00 6.31 -8.56
CA ILE A 108 14.90 7.11 -8.01
C ILE A 108 15.04 8.57 -8.47
N ASN A 109 14.07 9.12 -9.18
CA ASN A 109 14.10 10.55 -9.55
C ASN A 109 13.87 11.44 -8.31
N GLU A 110 14.10 12.76 -8.41
CA GLU A 110 13.99 13.68 -7.26
C GLU A 110 12.59 13.68 -6.62
N PHE A 111 11.53 13.54 -7.41
CA PHE A 111 10.16 13.42 -6.90
C PHE A 111 9.99 12.13 -6.09
N GLU A 112 10.41 11.00 -6.63
CA GLU A 112 10.31 9.70 -5.98
C GLU A 112 11.16 9.66 -4.71
N LYS A 113 12.34 10.30 -4.68
CA LYS A 113 13.15 10.45 -3.45
C LYS A 113 12.37 11.22 -2.39
N LYS A 114 11.71 12.31 -2.78
CA LYS A 114 10.93 13.12 -1.85
C LYS A 114 9.70 12.36 -1.33
N LEU A 115 9.04 11.61 -2.20
CA LEU A 115 7.93 10.74 -1.83
C LEU A 115 8.37 9.68 -0.82
N VAL A 116 9.50 9.00 -1.08
CA VAL A 116 10.08 8.02 -0.16
C VAL A 116 10.50 8.67 1.17
N GLU A 117 11.00 9.90 1.15
CA GLU A 117 11.32 10.66 2.37
C GLU A 117 10.07 10.97 3.21
N LEU A 118 8.96 11.34 2.59
CA LEU A 118 7.68 11.56 3.28
C LEU A 118 7.13 10.27 3.92
N LEU A 119 7.51 9.11 3.36
CA LEU A 119 7.10 7.79 3.83
C LEU A 119 8.15 7.13 4.75
N LYS A 120 9.17 7.87 5.20
CA LYS A 120 10.34 7.31 5.92
C LYS A 120 10.02 6.58 7.23
N ASP A 121 8.92 6.97 7.88
CA ASP A 121 8.44 6.39 9.13
C ASP A 121 7.55 5.15 8.89
N LEU A 122 7.32 4.82 7.62
CA LEU A 122 6.60 3.63 7.17
C LEU A 122 7.57 2.61 6.54
N VAL A 123 7.05 1.42 6.30
CA VAL A 123 7.74 0.25 5.75
C VAL A 123 7.27 0.06 4.32
N LEU A 124 8.11 0.46 3.37
CA LEU A 124 7.86 0.24 1.95
C LEU A 124 8.07 -1.24 1.62
N MET A 125 7.05 -1.85 1.05
CA MET A 125 7.00 -3.27 0.79
C MET A 125 7.77 -3.64 -0.49
N ASP A 126 8.50 -4.75 -0.45
CA ASP A 126 9.17 -5.31 -1.61
C ASP A 126 8.34 -6.42 -2.28
N LYS A 127 8.75 -6.81 -3.48
CA LYS A 127 8.01 -7.81 -4.27
C LYS A 127 8.03 -9.18 -3.60
N GLU A 128 9.17 -9.61 -3.08
CA GLU A 128 9.28 -10.93 -2.45
C GLU A 128 8.35 -11.08 -1.25
N ILE A 129 8.23 -10.06 -0.42
CA ILE A 129 7.39 -10.07 0.79
C ILE A 129 5.91 -9.98 0.42
N LEU A 130 5.54 -9.11 -0.53
CA LEU A 130 4.14 -8.98 -0.96
C LEU A 130 3.56 -10.28 -1.51
N LEU A 131 4.39 -11.11 -2.13
CA LEU A 131 4.02 -12.39 -2.72
C LEU A 131 4.07 -13.57 -1.72
N ALA A 132 4.47 -13.34 -0.47
CA ALA A 132 4.49 -14.38 0.53
C ALA A 132 3.05 -14.82 0.91
N PRO A 133 2.78 -16.12 1.08
CA PRO A 133 1.44 -16.64 1.34
C PRO A 133 0.97 -16.39 2.78
N VAL A 134 -0.32 -16.07 2.96
CA VAL A 134 -0.94 -15.79 4.28
C VAL A 134 -2.01 -16.81 4.66
N LYS A 135 -2.67 -17.45 3.68
CA LYS A 135 -3.85 -18.31 3.91
C LYS A 135 -4.98 -17.63 4.69
N LEU A 136 -5.20 -16.35 4.41
CA LEU A 136 -6.30 -15.56 4.99
C LEU A 136 -7.54 -15.70 4.11
N LYS A 137 -8.69 -16.00 4.72
CA LYS A 137 -9.98 -16.04 4.04
C LYS A 137 -10.52 -14.64 3.80
N LEU A 138 -10.57 -14.22 2.54
CA LEU A 138 -11.16 -12.95 2.14
C LEU A 138 -12.48 -13.19 1.39
N PHE A 139 -13.13 -12.12 0.91
CA PHE A 139 -14.43 -12.20 0.24
C PHE A 139 -14.31 -12.66 -1.21
N VAL A 140 -13.27 -12.20 -1.91
CA VAL A 140 -13.05 -12.44 -3.34
C VAL A 140 -11.90 -13.42 -3.54
N THR A 141 -10.77 -13.21 -2.87
CA THR A 141 -9.57 -14.05 -3.03
C THR A 141 -9.71 -15.34 -2.22
N ALA A 142 -9.45 -16.47 -2.87
CA ALA A 142 -9.47 -17.78 -2.20
C ALA A 142 -8.30 -17.90 -1.21
N PRO A 143 -8.48 -18.49 -0.02
CA PRO A 143 -7.43 -18.57 1.01
C PRO A 143 -6.09 -19.10 0.49
N GLU A 144 -6.10 -20.10 -0.40
CA GLU A 144 -4.91 -20.73 -0.95
C GLU A 144 -4.10 -19.80 -1.87
N ARG A 145 -4.75 -18.76 -2.38
CA ARG A 145 -4.16 -17.73 -3.25
C ARG A 145 -3.85 -16.44 -2.51
N THR A 146 -4.30 -16.29 -1.26
CA THR A 146 -4.10 -15.09 -0.47
C THR A 146 -2.62 -14.92 -0.09
N MET A 147 -2.09 -13.75 -0.47
CA MET A 147 -0.71 -13.31 -0.19
C MET A 147 -0.72 -12.10 0.75
N ILE A 148 0.46 -11.69 1.23
CA ILE A 148 0.61 -10.51 2.11
C ILE A 148 0.02 -9.26 1.48
N TYR A 149 0.20 -9.06 0.17
CA TYR A 149 -0.45 -7.94 -0.53
C TYR A 149 -1.95 -7.90 -0.28
N HIS A 150 -2.62 -9.05 -0.42
CA HIS A 150 -4.06 -9.11 -0.29
C HIS A 150 -4.52 -8.80 1.13
N ALA A 151 -3.82 -9.37 2.10
CA ALA A 151 -4.10 -9.13 3.50
C ALA A 151 -3.88 -7.67 3.90
N LEU A 152 -2.93 -6.96 3.29
CA LEU A 152 -2.56 -5.60 3.70
C LEU A 152 -3.26 -4.48 2.92
N PHE A 153 -3.67 -4.73 1.68
CA PHE A 153 -4.06 -3.66 0.76
C PHE A 153 -5.37 -3.92 0.00
N SER A 154 -5.57 -5.11 -0.58
CA SER A 154 -6.68 -5.34 -1.52
C SER A 154 -7.11 -6.80 -1.62
N ASP A 155 -8.41 -7.07 -1.58
CA ASP A 155 -8.98 -8.39 -1.84
C ASP A 155 -9.15 -8.73 -3.33
N ASN A 156 -8.69 -7.87 -4.25
CA ASN A 156 -8.69 -8.23 -5.66
C ASN A 156 -7.70 -9.38 -5.94
N ASP A 157 -8.16 -10.39 -6.67
CA ASP A 157 -7.39 -11.59 -7.10
C ASP A 157 -6.16 -11.28 -7.98
N ILE A 158 -5.91 -10.00 -8.31
CA ILE A 158 -4.81 -9.53 -9.16
C ILE A 158 -3.93 -8.58 -8.34
N ILE A 159 -2.63 -8.90 -8.31
CA ILE A 159 -1.61 -8.04 -7.73
C ILE A 159 -0.95 -7.23 -8.86
N PRO A 160 -0.87 -5.89 -8.77
CA PRO A 160 -0.32 -5.05 -9.84
C PRO A 160 1.23 -5.05 -9.88
N LEU A 161 1.88 -6.21 -10.03
CA LEU A 161 3.34 -6.41 -9.91
C LEU A 161 4.03 -7.04 -11.13
#